data_AF-A0A3B0S7L6-F1
#
_entry.id   AF-A0A3B0S7L6-F1
#
_cell.length_a   1.000
_cell.length_b   1.000
_cell.length_c   1.000
_cell.angle_alpha   90.00
_cell.angle_beta   90.00
_cell.angle_gamma   90.00
#
_symmetry.space_group_name_H-M   'P 1'
#
loop_
_entity.id
_entity.type
_entity.pdbx_description
1 polymer ?
#
loop_
_entity_poly.entity_id
_entity_poly.type
_entity_poly.pdbx_seq_one_letter_code
_entity_poly.pdbx_strand_id
1 'polypeptide(L)'
;MLGNFNKIKRFIGSGDFRITHKVRSCLGLVLCSIVLSAFLPAQAFAQSQIEVLGNGVVITSGDTTPSTVDDTDFGIVDSGIGSVKRVIFTISNPGDVNLILTNNPRVLRASGSSAFTVTQQPTGTVLAGGTRNFEVTFDPFAGQNGILQTAVFSIDNDNTNGDANPYTFTVSGTGNAIPDIVILGSGNRILDGDTIPRTADGTDFGSQDTASGTASRSFLVANDNPNNDLNLTGSPIVVVTGANAADFTVTAQPPTTVITSNTSQFDIQFDPSADGLRTATVSIASDD
;
A
#
# COMPACT_ATOMS: atom_id res chain seq x y z
N MET A 1 -0.37 -39.59 -59.36
CA MET A 1 -0.05 -41.04 -59.33
C MET A 1 1.27 -41.23 -58.59
N LEU A 2 1.30 -42.14 -57.62
CA LEU A 2 2.43 -42.92 -57.04
C LEU A 2 3.86 -42.34 -57.10
N GLY A 3 4.72 -42.33 -56.09
CA GLY A 3 4.78 -43.05 -54.81
C GLY A 3 6.24 -43.00 -54.28
N ASN A 4 6.41 -43.07 -52.96
CA ASN A 4 7.67 -43.10 -52.20
C ASN A 4 8.66 -44.19 -52.65
N PHE A 5 9.97 -44.04 -52.35
CA PHE A 5 10.77 -44.97 -51.52
C PHE A 5 12.24 -44.53 -51.29
N ASN A 6 12.59 -44.29 -50.01
CA ASN A 6 13.79 -44.72 -49.24
C ASN A 6 15.20 -44.68 -49.87
N LYS A 7 16.21 -44.11 -49.17
CA LYS A 7 16.93 -44.69 -47.99
C LYS A 7 18.19 -43.87 -47.63
N ILE A 8 18.37 -43.60 -46.34
CA ILE A 8 19.61 -43.15 -45.71
C ILE A 8 20.59 -44.34 -45.59
N LYS A 9 21.87 -44.16 -45.94
CA LYS A 9 23.01 -44.90 -45.34
C LYS A 9 24.31 -44.07 -45.37
N ARG A 10 24.77 -43.77 -44.14
CA ARG A 10 26.12 -43.34 -43.68
C ARG A 10 27.31 -43.71 -44.57
N PHE A 11 28.29 -42.79 -44.64
CA PHE A 11 29.72 -43.11 -44.47
C PHE A 11 30.45 -41.97 -43.73
N ILE A 12 31.25 -42.36 -42.75
CA ILE A 12 32.14 -41.54 -41.92
C ILE A 12 33.48 -41.41 -42.68
N GLY A 13 34.10 -40.24 -42.69
CA GLY A 13 35.46 -40.08 -43.22
C GLY A 13 36.01 -38.67 -42.95
N SER A 14 36.88 -38.59 -41.95
CA SER A 14 37.79 -37.47 -41.71
C SER A 14 38.61 -37.16 -42.96
N GLY A 15 38.54 -35.92 -43.46
CA GLY A 15 39.31 -35.50 -44.61
C GLY A 15 39.45 -33.98 -44.66
N ASP A 16 40.67 -33.51 -44.52
CA ASP A 16 41.10 -32.12 -44.65
C ASP A 16 40.55 -31.46 -45.93
N PHE A 17 39.86 -30.34 -45.77
CA PHE A 17 39.41 -29.51 -46.88
C PHE A 17 40.56 -28.59 -47.32
N ARG A 18 41.42 -29.07 -48.22
CA ARG A 18 42.42 -28.23 -48.90
C ARG A 18 41.80 -27.60 -50.16
N ILE A 19 41.48 -26.32 -50.11
CA ILE A 19 41.23 -25.53 -51.32
C ILE A 19 42.59 -25.12 -51.90
N THR A 20 42.97 -25.72 -53.03
CA THR A 20 44.15 -25.34 -53.80
C THR A 20 43.80 -24.17 -54.72
N HIS A 21 44.05 -22.93 -54.31
CA HIS A 21 44.02 -21.79 -55.23
C HIS A 21 45.34 -21.69 -56.01
N LYS A 22 45.21 -21.79 -57.33
CA LYS A 22 46.28 -21.69 -58.33
C LYS A 22 46.76 -20.24 -58.40
N VAL A 23 47.92 -19.93 -57.82
CA VAL A 23 48.53 -18.59 -57.88
C VAL A 23 49.23 -18.43 -59.23
N ARG A 24 48.74 -17.51 -60.08
CA ARG A 24 49.51 -16.95 -61.19
C ARG A 24 50.27 -15.72 -60.67
N SER A 25 51.58 -15.76 -60.86
CA SER A 25 52.58 -14.75 -60.51
C SER A 25 52.27 -13.36 -61.10
N CYS A 26 52.30 -12.34 -60.25
CA CYS A 26 52.81 -11.01 -60.60
C CYS A 26 53.44 -10.34 -59.36
N LEU A 27 54.77 -10.37 -59.32
CA LEU A 27 55.73 -9.39 -58.81
C LEU A 27 55.28 -8.39 -57.70
N GLY A 28 55.83 -8.52 -56.47
CA GLY A 28 55.86 -7.42 -55.51
C GLY A 28 55.99 -7.78 -54.02
N LEU A 29 57.17 -7.53 -53.45
CA LEU A 29 57.47 -7.14 -52.06
C LEU A 29 57.02 -8.01 -50.85
N VAL A 30 58.02 -8.66 -50.24
CA VAL A 30 58.31 -8.84 -48.80
C VAL A 30 57.18 -8.49 -47.81
N LEU A 31 56.71 -9.48 -47.04
CA LEU A 31 56.79 -9.48 -45.57
C LEU A 31 56.43 -10.87 -45.02
N CYS A 32 57.27 -11.36 -44.11
CA CYS A 32 57.00 -12.54 -43.29
C CYS A 32 55.87 -12.20 -42.32
N SER A 33 54.66 -12.71 -42.56
CA SER A 33 53.53 -12.54 -41.63
C SER A 33 53.53 -13.69 -40.63
N ILE A 34 54.15 -13.47 -39.48
CA ILE A 34 53.81 -14.19 -38.25
C ILE A 34 52.33 -13.91 -38.00
N VAL A 35 51.50 -14.95 -38.11
CA VAL A 35 50.10 -14.88 -37.67
C VAL A 35 50.13 -14.86 -36.15
N LEU A 36 50.28 -13.67 -35.57
CA LEU A 36 49.94 -13.44 -34.17
C LEU A 36 48.43 -13.50 -34.10
N SER A 37 47.89 -14.66 -33.73
CA SER A 37 46.48 -14.84 -33.39
C SER A 37 46.18 -14.00 -32.15
N ALA A 38 45.87 -12.72 -32.35
CA ALA A 38 45.27 -11.90 -31.33
C ALA A 38 43.90 -12.50 -31.02
N PHE A 39 43.77 -13.07 -29.82
CA PHE A 39 42.49 -13.39 -29.23
C PHE A 39 41.81 -12.04 -28.94
N LEU A 40 41.03 -11.53 -29.90
CA LEU A 40 40.14 -10.40 -29.61
C LEU A 40 39.13 -10.92 -28.56
N PRO A 41 39.05 -10.34 -27.35
CA PRO A 41 37.98 -10.71 -26.45
C PRO A 41 36.64 -10.46 -27.17
N ALA A 42 35.67 -11.35 -26.97
CA ALA A 42 34.30 -11.14 -27.46
C ALA A 42 33.87 -9.74 -27.03
N GLN A 43 33.55 -8.88 -27.99
CA GLN A 43 33.20 -7.50 -27.74
C GLN A 43 31.83 -7.49 -27.05
N ALA A 44 31.82 -7.31 -25.73
CA ALA A 44 30.58 -7.07 -24.99
C ALA A 44 30.03 -5.72 -25.47
N PHE A 45 28.81 -5.73 -26.00
CA PHE A 45 28.11 -4.50 -26.35
C PHE A 45 27.60 -3.86 -25.06
N ALA A 46 27.83 -2.56 -24.90
CA ALA A 46 27.31 -1.82 -23.75
C ALA A 46 25.77 -1.83 -23.80
N GLN A 47 25.14 -2.18 -22.68
CA GLN A 47 23.68 -2.38 -22.59
C GLN A 47 23.09 -1.54 -21.46
N SER A 48 21.87 -1.06 -21.68
CA SER A 48 20.99 -0.57 -20.62
C SER A 48 20.38 -1.79 -19.92
N GLN A 49 20.26 -1.73 -18.60
CA GLN A 49 19.59 -2.76 -17.80
C GLN A 49 18.70 -2.13 -16.74
N ILE A 50 17.63 -2.83 -16.37
CA ILE A 50 16.72 -2.41 -15.30
C ILE A 50 16.60 -3.51 -14.25
N GLU A 51 16.68 -3.10 -12.99
CA GLU A 51 16.28 -3.89 -11.82
C GLU A 51 15.40 -3.02 -10.94
N VAL A 52 14.35 -3.59 -10.35
CA VAL A 52 13.54 -2.92 -9.33
C VAL A 52 13.75 -3.65 -8.00
N LEU A 53 13.99 -2.88 -6.94
CA LEU A 53 14.24 -3.41 -5.62
C LEU A 53 13.22 -2.85 -4.64
N GLY A 54 12.69 -3.70 -3.76
CA GLY A 54 12.02 -3.33 -2.53
C GLY A 54 12.72 -4.00 -1.35
N ASN A 55 12.82 -3.33 -0.21
CA ASN A 55 13.68 -3.75 0.91
C ASN A 55 15.15 -4.11 0.52
N GLY A 56 15.66 -3.54 -0.58
CA GLY A 56 16.98 -3.90 -1.13
C GLY A 56 17.08 -5.28 -1.78
N VAL A 57 15.95 -5.98 -1.97
CA VAL A 57 15.84 -7.26 -2.67
C VAL A 57 15.31 -7.02 -4.08
N VAL A 58 15.90 -7.68 -5.07
CA VAL A 58 15.45 -7.60 -6.47
C VAL A 58 14.09 -8.29 -6.61
N ILE A 59 13.10 -7.54 -7.08
CA ILE A 59 11.79 -8.03 -7.51
C ILE A 59 11.97 -8.48 -8.96
N THR A 60 11.48 -9.64 -9.37
CA THR A 60 11.70 -10.08 -10.77
C THR A 60 10.73 -9.37 -11.73
N SER A 61 11.14 -9.07 -12.97
CA SER A 61 10.19 -8.54 -13.96
C SER A 61 9.09 -9.56 -14.26
N GLY A 62 7.83 -9.13 -14.19
CA GLY A 62 6.66 -9.99 -14.30
C GLY A 62 6.27 -10.67 -13.00
N ASP A 63 6.82 -10.28 -11.84
CA ASP A 63 6.47 -10.93 -10.57
C ASP A 63 4.98 -10.77 -10.24
N THR A 64 4.34 -11.90 -9.94
CA THR A 64 2.93 -12.00 -9.55
C THR A 64 2.74 -12.47 -8.11
N THR A 65 3.81 -12.61 -7.33
CA THR A 65 3.79 -13.20 -5.99
C THR A 65 4.31 -12.20 -4.97
N PRO A 66 3.45 -11.29 -4.48
CA PRO A 66 3.81 -10.36 -3.43
C PRO A 66 4.41 -11.03 -2.20
N SER A 67 5.40 -10.38 -1.59
CA SER A 67 6.17 -10.89 -0.47
C SER A 67 6.57 -9.79 0.49
N THR A 68 6.67 -10.12 1.77
CA THR A 68 7.22 -9.21 2.78
C THR A 68 8.75 -9.11 2.71
N VAL A 69 9.40 -9.99 1.95
CA VAL A 69 10.87 -10.00 1.80
C VAL A 69 11.35 -8.83 0.94
N ASP A 70 10.59 -8.47 -0.09
CA ASP A 70 10.91 -7.42 -1.07
C ASP A 70 9.92 -6.25 -1.06
N ASP A 71 9.20 -6.07 0.05
CA ASP A 71 8.17 -5.05 0.27
C ASP A 71 7.03 -4.99 -0.77
N THR A 72 6.86 -6.01 -1.61
CA THR A 72 5.71 -6.08 -2.52
C THR A 72 4.42 -6.44 -1.79
N ASP A 73 4.51 -7.04 -0.59
CA ASP A 73 3.38 -7.20 0.33
C ASP A 73 3.34 -6.07 1.38
N PHE A 74 2.32 -5.22 1.27
CA PHE A 74 2.08 -4.11 2.18
C PHE A 74 1.47 -4.58 3.50
N GLY A 75 1.05 -5.85 3.61
CA GLY A 75 0.46 -6.40 4.82
C GLY A 75 -0.90 -5.79 5.13
N ILE A 76 -1.24 -5.71 6.43
CA ILE A 76 -2.50 -5.14 6.90
C ILE A 76 -2.31 -3.66 7.21
N VAL A 77 -3.22 -2.82 6.71
CA VAL A 77 -3.28 -1.39 6.99
C VAL A 77 -4.70 -1.02 7.38
N ASP A 78 -4.85 -0.28 8.48
CA ASP A 78 -6.17 0.13 8.95
C ASP A 78 -6.82 1.11 7.95
N SER A 79 -8.10 0.92 7.63
CA SER A 79 -8.86 1.84 6.78
C SER A 79 -9.56 2.87 7.66
N GLY A 80 -9.18 4.14 7.56
CA GLY A 80 -9.67 5.23 8.41
C GLY A 80 -8.90 6.53 8.15
N ILE A 81 -9.20 7.60 8.89
CA ILE A 81 -8.57 8.90 8.66
C ILE A 81 -7.07 8.84 9.02
N GLY A 82 -6.21 8.84 8.01
CA GLY A 82 -4.76 9.05 8.14
C GLY A 82 -3.88 7.79 8.12
N SER A 83 -4.47 6.59 8.11
CA SER A 83 -3.74 5.33 8.06
C SER A 83 -3.40 4.93 6.62
N VAL A 84 -2.14 5.12 6.23
CA VAL A 84 -1.61 4.69 4.92
C VAL A 84 -0.24 4.04 5.10
N LYS A 85 0.13 3.08 4.24
CA LYS A 85 1.49 2.53 4.18
C LYS A 85 2.20 3.00 2.93
N ARG A 86 3.40 3.56 3.09
CA ARG A 86 4.27 4.02 2.01
C ARG A 86 5.47 3.09 1.89
N VAL A 87 5.77 2.65 0.68
CA VAL A 87 6.96 1.85 0.37
C VAL A 87 7.75 2.55 -0.71
N ILE A 88 9.06 2.70 -0.46
CA ILE A 88 10.00 3.27 -1.42
C ILE A 88 10.66 2.11 -2.17
N PHE A 89 10.43 2.06 -3.48
CA PHE A 89 11.11 1.14 -4.37
C PHE A 89 12.27 1.84 -5.07
N THR A 90 13.31 1.08 -5.38
CA THR A 90 14.52 1.56 -6.06
C THR A 90 14.62 0.94 -7.45
N ILE A 91 14.69 1.77 -8.48
CA ILE A 91 15.11 1.37 -9.83
C ILE A 91 16.63 1.46 -9.86
N SER A 92 17.30 0.37 -10.21
CA SER A 92 18.75 0.29 -10.42
C SER A 92 19.05 0.02 -11.88
N ASN A 93 20.10 0.65 -12.40
CA ASN A 93 20.65 0.35 -13.73
C ASN A 93 22.05 -0.27 -13.56
N PRO A 94 22.16 -1.61 -13.50
CA PRO A 94 23.46 -2.27 -13.41
C PRO A 94 24.20 -2.32 -14.77
N GLY A 95 23.59 -1.80 -15.84
CA GLY A 95 24.18 -1.76 -17.18
C GLY A 95 25.24 -0.67 -17.35
N ASP A 96 25.86 -0.67 -18.53
CA ASP A 96 26.99 0.18 -18.91
C ASP A 96 26.57 1.49 -19.60
N VAL A 97 25.30 1.61 -20.00
CA VAL A 97 24.74 2.84 -20.57
C VAL A 97 23.51 3.28 -19.79
N ASN A 98 23.14 4.55 -19.93
CA ASN A 98 21.97 5.12 -19.28
C ASN A 98 20.69 4.36 -19.69
N LEU A 99 19.85 4.08 -18.70
CA LEU A 99 18.49 3.57 -18.88
C LEU A 99 17.52 4.76 -18.92
N ILE A 100 16.64 4.79 -19.92
CA ILE A 100 15.59 5.78 -20.09
C ILE A 100 14.24 5.17 -19.71
N LEU A 101 13.53 5.83 -18.79
CA LEU A 101 12.14 5.53 -18.44
C LEU A 101 11.23 6.35 -19.36
N THR A 102 10.46 5.70 -20.21
CA THR A 102 9.94 6.29 -21.46
C THR A 102 8.58 6.97 -21.32
N ASN A 103 7.72 6.55 -20.39
CA ASN A 103 6.39 7.14 -20.19
C ASN A 103 6.43 8.49 -19.44
N ASN A 104 5.29 9.18 -19.31
CA ASN A 104 5.10 10.26 -18.35
C ASN A 104 3.65 10.22 -17.86
N PRO A 105 3.36 9.76 -16.62
CA PRO A 105 4.26 9.37 -15.52
C PRO A 105 5.21 8.20 -15.84
N ARG A 106 6.31 8.04 -15.08
CA ARG A 106 7.32 6.97 -15.31
C ARG A 106 6.88 5.60 -14.81
N VAL A 107 6.25 5.57 -13.64
CA VAL A 107 5.67 4.35 -13.05
C VAL A 107 4.16 4.48 -13.11
N LEU A 108 3.50 3.49 -13.72
CA LEU A 108 2.05 3.46 -13.90
C LEU A 108 1.45 2.30 -13.10
N ARG A 109 0.31 2.53 -12.46
CA ARG A 109 -0.56 1.42 -12.05
C ARG A 109 -1.29 0.91 -13.28
N ALA A 110 -0.82 -0.19 -13.86
CA ALA A 110 -1.36 -0.77 -15.08
C ALA A 110 -2.74 -1.42 -14.86
N SER A 111 -2.95 -2.04 -13.69
CA SER A 111 -4.22 -2.68 -13.33
C SER A 111 -4.36 -2.86 -11.81
N GLY A 112 -5.51 -3.37 -11.37
CA GLY A 112 -5.82 -3.68 -9.97
C GLY A 112 -6.40 -2.49 -9.19
N SER A 113 -6.28 -2.55 -7.87
CA SER A 113 -6.96 -1.65 -6.94
C SER A 113 -6.47 -0.20 -7.01
N SER A 114 -7.41 0.74 -6.94
CA SER A 114 -7.14 2.17 -6.82
C SER A 114 -6.55 2.58 -5.47
N ALA A 115 -6.60 1.72 -4.44
CA ALA A 115 -5.97 1.95 -3.14
C ALA A 115 -4.44 2.05 -3.23
N PHE A 116 -3.84 1.49 -4.29
CA PHE A 116 -2.42 1.66 -4.57
C PHE A 116 -2.18 2.85 -5.49
N THR A 117 -1.37 3.81 -5.08
CA THR A 117 -1.02 4.99 -5.88
C THR A 117 0.48 5.22 -5.88
N VAL A 118 1.02 5.82 -6.96
CA VAL A 118 2.41 6.29 -6.97
C VAL A 118 2.42 7.73 -6.48
N THR A 119 2.91 7.95 -5.26
CA THR A 119 2.94 9.26 -4.60
C THR A 119 4.23 10.05 -4.89
N GLN A 120 5.31 9.36 -5.28
CA GLN A 120 6.53 9.99 -5.77
C GLN A 120 7.01 9.28 -7.04
N GLN A 121 7.06 10.03 -8.14
CA GLN A 121 7.58 9.52 -9.41
C GLN A 121 9.11 9.64 -9.47
N PRO A 122 9.83 8.69 -10.11
CA PRO A 122 11.24 8.83 -10.39
C PRO A 122 11.47 9.80 -11.55
N THR A 123 12.68 10.34 -11.66
CA THR A 123 13.09 11.09 -12.86
C THR A 123 13.41 10.14 -14.02
N GLY A 124 13.32 10.64 -15.27
CA GLY A 124 13.28 9.79 -16.46
C GLY A 124 14.56 9.13 -16.94
N THR A 125 15.72 9.41 -16.35
CA THR A 125 17.00 8.79 -16.74
C THR A 125 17.70 8.23 -15.51
N VAL A 126 18.09 6.96 -15.57
CA VAL A 126 18.93 6.28 -14.59
C VAL A 126 20.32 6.09 -15.21
N LEU A 127 21.33 6.75 -14.64
CA LEU A 127 22.70 6.65 -15.16
C LEU A 127 23.21 5.20 -15.06
N ALA A 128 24.20 4.83 -15.88
CA ALA A 128 24.92 3.57 -15.72
C ALA A 128 25.46 3.41 -14.29
N GLY A 129 25.18 2.27 -13.65
CA GLY A 129 25.48 2.00 -12.23
C GLY A 129 24.67 2.85 -11.22
N GLY A 130 23.73 3.67 -11.68
CA GLY A 130 22.97 4.60 -10.86
C GLY A 130 21.61 4.04 -10.43
N THR A 131 20.94 4.79 -9.55
CA THR A 131 19.60 4.45 -9.04
C THR A 131 18.62 5.63 -9.09
N ARG A 132 17.33 5.32 -9.03
CA ARG A 132 16.22 6.26 -8.81
C ARG A 132 15.18 5.64 -7.89
N ASN A 133 14.53 6.46 -7.07
CA ASN A 133 13.48 5.99 -6.18
C ASN A 133 12.10 6.43 -6.67
N PHE A 134 11.09 5.64 -6.34
CA PHE A 134 9.70 6.00 -6.43
C PHE A 134 8.96 5.49 -5.21
N GLU A 135 7.86 6.15 -4.84
CA GLU A 135 7.06 5.79 -3.68
C GLU A 135 5.70 5.28 -4.13
N VAL A 136 5.32 4.10 -3.63
CA VAL A 136 3.98 3.56 -3.74
C VAL A 136 3.30 3.66 -2.38
N THR A 137 2.09 4.22 -2.36
CA THR A 137 1.23 4.30 -1.18
C THR A 137 0.08 3.31 -1.32
N PHE A 138 -0.17 2.52 -0.28
CA PHE A 138 -1.40 1.78 -0.07
C PHE A 138 -2.28 2.53 0.92
N ASP A 139 -3.45 2.95 0.46
CA ASP A 139 -4.47 3.70 1.18
C ASP A 139 -5.81 2.94 1.07
N PRO A 140 -6.06 1.96 1.97
CA PRO A 140 -7.32 1.23 1.97
C PRO A 140 -8.46 2.13 2.46
N PHE A 141 -9.59 2.11 1.75
CA PHE A 141 -10.76 2.92 2.09
C PHE A 141 -11.87 2.10 2.74
N ALA A 142 -12.84 2.78 3.34
CA ALA A 142 -14.00 2.15 3.98
C ALA A 142 -14.71 1.18 3.02
N GLY A 143 -15.02 -0.03 3.50
CA GLY A 143 -15.61 -1.11 2.69
C GLY A 143 -14.64 -2.22 2.29
N GLN A 144 -13.38 -2.17 2.75
CA GLN A 144 -12.33 -3.12 2.36
C GLN A 144 -11.82 -4.00 3.51
N ASN A 145 -12.62 -4.18 4.57
CA ASN A 145 -12.21 -4.93 5.76
C ASN A 145 -11.87 -6.39 5.46
N GLY A 146 -10.64 -6.79 5.75
CA GLY A 146 -10.13 -8.13 5.48
C GLY A 146 -10.03 -8.46 3.99
N ILE A 147 -10.25 -7.50 3.09
CA ILE A 147 -10.19 -7.71 1.64
C ILE A 147 -8.76 -7.50 1.17
N LEU A 148 -8.16 -8.57 0.65
CA LEU A 148 -6.88 -8.51 -0.04
C LEU A 148 -7.03 -7.72 -1.34
N GLN A 149 -6.21 -6.70 -1.51
CA GLN A 149 -6.13 -5.87 -2.68
C GLN A 149 -4.80 -6.08 -3.37
N THR A 150 -4.81 -6.07 -4.70
CA THR A 150 -3.62 -6.20 -5.52
C THR A 150 -3.58 -5.13 -6.59
N ALA A 151 -2.38 -4.74 -7.00
CA ALA A 151 -2.15 -3.84 -8.12
C ALA A 151 -0.91 -4.24 -8.90
N VAL A 152 -0.93 -4.05 -10.22
CA VAL A 152 0.24 -4.27 -11.07
C VAL A 152 0.83 -2.92 -11.45
N PHE A 153 2.11 -2.72 -11.14
CA PHE A 153 2.87 -1.58 -11.60
C PHE A 153 3.63 -1.91 -12.88
N SER A 154 3.78 -0.91 -13.76
CA SER A 154 4.48 -1.02 -15.04
C SER A 154 5.43 0.16 -15.21
N ILE A 155 6.63 -0.14 -15.69
CA ILE A 155 7.69 0.84 -15.98
C ILE A 155 8.20 0.58 -17.40
N ASP A 156 7.71 1.37 -18.35
CA ASP A 156 8.19 1.33 -19.72
C ASP A 156 9.59 1.96 -19.78
N ASN A 157 10.51 1.27 -20.46
CA ASN A 157 11.91 1.63 -20.45
C ASN A 157 12.60 1.27 -21.78
N ASP A 158 13.90 1.50 -21.91
CA ASP A 158 14.69 1.13 -23.08
C ASP A 158 15.74 0.04 -22.76
N ASN A 159 15.44 -0.86 -21.82
CA ASN A 159 16.28 -2.02 -21.52
C ASN A 159 16.61 -2.79 -22.79
N THR A 160 17.91 -3.02 -23.00
CA THR A 160 18.44 -3.77 -24.15
C THR A 160 18.93 -5.15 -23.75
N ASN A 161 18.95 -5.46 -22.45
CA ASN A 161 19.31 -6.76 -21.91
C ASN A 161 18.05 -7.54 -21.48
N GLY A 162 17.41 -8.23 -22.43
CA GLY A 162 16.25 -9.10 -22.19
C GLY A 162 14.88 -8.42 -22.29
N ASP A 163 13.81 -9.15 -21.91
CA ASP A 163 12.41 -8.79 -22.18
C ASP A 163 11.75 -7.95 -21.05
N ALA A 164 12.53 -7.24 -20.24
CA ALA A 164 12.04 -6.44 -19.11
C ALA A 164 11.50 -5.05 -19.51
N ASN A 165 10.79 -4.99 -20.65
CA ASN A 165 10.15 -3.79 -21.16
C ASN A 165 8.75 -4.09 -21.72
N PRO A 166 7.67 -3.73 -20.99
CA PRO A 166 7.70 -3.03 -19.71
C PRO A 166 8.23 -3.89 -18.57
N TYR A 167 8.80 -3.25 -17.55
CA TYR A 167 9.09 -3.91 -16.28
C TYR A 167 7.83 -3.90 -15.43
N THR A 168 7.33 -5.08 -15.06
CA THR A 168 6.10 -5.20 -14.27
C THR A 168 6.32 -5.94 -12.97
N PHE A 169 5.55 -5.62 -11.95
CA PHE A 169 5.49 -6.39 -10.72
C PHE A 169 4.15 -6.13 -10.01
N THR A 170 3.69 -7.13 -9.27
CA THR A 170 2.44 -7.08 -8.51
C THR A 170 2.73 -6.74 -7.06
N VAL A 171 1.90 -5.88 -6.47
CA VAL A 171 1.89 -5.64 -5.02
C VAL A 171 0.57 -6.12 -4.42
N SER A 172 0.57 -6.43 -3.13
CA SER A 172 -0.63 -6.73 -2.35
C SER A 172 -0.71 -5.92 -1.07
N GLY A 173 -1.91 -5.84 -0.50
CA GLY A 173 -2.17 -5.26 0.82
C GLY A 173 -3.61 -5.50 1.21
N THR A 174 -3.88 -5.63 2.50
CA THR A 174 -5.22 -5.88 3.04
C THR A 174 -5.66 -4.69 3.88
N GLY A 175 -6.86 -4.17 3.60
CA GLY A 175 -7.47 -3.16 4.46
C GLY A 175 -8.03 -3.82 5.72
N ASN A 176 -7.82 -3.23 6.90
CA ASN A 176 -8.51 -3.60 8.12
C ASN A 176 -9.40 -2.44 8.55
N ALA A 177 -10.72 -2.60 8.45
CA ALA A 177 -11.56 -1.51 8.95
C ALA A 177 -11.50 -1.52 10.48
N ILE A 178 -11.39 -0.33 11.07
CA ILE A 178 -11.48 -0.13 12.52
C ILE A 178 -12.84 0.50 12.82
N PRO A 179 -13.51 0.14 13.93
CA PRO A 179 -14.73 0.83 14.36
C PRO A 179 -14.54 2.36 14.44
N ASP A 180 -15.61 3.14 14.28
CA ASP A 180 -15.59 4.61 14.44
C ASP A 180 -16.71 5.02 15.39
N ILE A 181 -16.36 5.41 16.62
CA ILE A 181 -17.33 5.82 17.63
C ILE A 181 -17.79 7.25 17.39
N VAL A 182 -19.11 7.40 17.36
CA VAL A 182 -19.76 8.70 17.23
C VAL A 182 -20.72 8.90 18.38
N ILE A 183 -20.49 9.95 19.16
CA ILE A 183 -21.43 10.35 20.22
C ILE A 183 -22.31 11.47 19.68
N LEU A 184 -23.62 11.27 19.75
CA LEU A 184 -24.61 12.28 19.37
C LEU A 184 -25.46 12.66 20.56
N GLY A 185 -25.59 13.97 20.82
CA GLY A 185 -26.55 14.52 21.77
C GLY A 185 -27.47 15.49 21.06
N SER A 186 -28.79 15.33 21.23
CA SER A 186 -29.80 16.12 20.50
C SER A 186 -29.60 16.14 18.96
N GLY A 187 -29.01 15.09 18.41
CA GLY A 187 -28.69 14.97 16.97
C GLY A 187 -27.40 15.65 16.52
N ASN A 188 -26.64 16.28 17.43
CA ASN A 188 -25.37 16.94 17.14
C ASN A 188 -24.19 16.08 17.62
N ARG A 189 -23.11 16.02 16.85
CA ARG A 189 -21.90 15.27 17.20
C ARG A 189 -21.15 15.95 18.35
N ILE A 190 -20.88 15.18 19.39
CA ILE A 190 -20.03 15.56 20.52
C ILE A 190 -18.65 14.96 20.23
N LEU A 191 -17.64 15.82 20.12
CA LEU A 191 -16.28 15.41 19.79
C LEU A 191 -15.56 14.85 21.02
N ASP A 192 -14.62 13.93 20.81
CA ASP A 192 -13.72 13.52 21.87
C ASP A 192 -12.95 14.73 22.44
N GLY A 193 -12.79 14.76 23.75
CA GLY A 193 -12.19 15.88 24.48
C GLY A 193 -13.00 17.18 24.47
N ASP A 194 -14.28 17.19 24.09
CA ASP A 194 -15.12 18.39 24.23
C ASP A 194 -15.25 18.78 25.72
N THR A 195 -14.88 20.02 26.02
CA THR A 195 -14.86 20.59 27.37
C THR A 195 -15.89 21.71 27.56
N ILE A 196 -16.69 22.01 26.54
CA ILE A 196 -17.64 23.12 26.54
C ILE A 196 -19.06 22.55 26.43
N PRO A 197 -19.79 22.43 27.55
CA PRO A 197 -21.19 22.04 27.52
C PRO A 197 -22.06 23.03 26.72
N ARG A 198 -23.03 22.51 25.96
CA ARG A 198 -23.96 23.31 25.15
C ARG A 198 -25.38 22.78 25.25
N THR A 199 -26.34 23.69 25.12
CA THR A 199 -27.76 23.31 24.99
C THR A 199 -28.05 22.66 23.64
N ALA A 200 -27.27 22.96 22.61
CA ALA A 200 -27.45 22.45 21.25
C ALA A 200 -27.22 20.93 21.15
N ASP A 201 -26.23 20.40 21.87
CA ASP A 201 -25.90 18.97 21.90
C ASP A 201 -26.40 18.28 23.18
N GLY A 202 -27.19 18.98 24.00
CA GLY A 202 -27.79 18.42 25.22
C GLY A 202 -26.80 18.12 26.35
N THR A 203 -25.53 18.51 26.24
CA THR A 203 -24.54 18.38 27.32
C THR A 203 -24.73 19.43 28.42
N ASP A 204 -25.44 20.52 28.13
CA ASP A 204 -25.96 21.45 29.14
C ASP A 204 -27.37 21.02 29.61
N PHE A 205 -27.46 20.67 30.91
CA PHE A 205 -28.69 20.24 31.56
C PHE A 205 -29.55 21.41 32.08
N GLY A 206 -29.06 22.65 31.96
CA GLY A 206 -29.73 23.87 32.42
C GLY A 206 -29.83 23.96 33.95
N SER A 207 -30.60 24.94 34.42
CA SER A 207 -30.84 25.12 35.86
C SER A 207 -31.90 24.15 36.38
N GLN A 208 -31.56 23.40 37.43
CA GLN A 208 -32.47 22.53 38.17
C GLN A 208 -32.54 22.98 39.64
N ASP A 209 -33.67 22.77 40.29
CA ASP A 209 -33.87 23.06 41.72
C ASP A 209 -33.21 21.98 42.58
N THR A 210 -32.28 22.36 43.46
CA THR A 210 -31.56 21.49 44.39
C THR A 210 -32.46 20.62 45.27
N ALA A 211 -33.70 21.04 45.56
CA ALA A 211 -34.60 20.30 46.44
C ALA A 211 -35.53 19.31 45.72
N SER A 212 -35.73 19.44 44.40
CA SER A 212 -36.76 18.65 43.69
C SER A 212 -36.61 18.52 42.17
N GLY A 213 -35.68 19.25 41.55
CA GLY A 213 -35.52 19.30 40.10
C GLY A 213 -34.53 18.24 39.61
N THR A 214 -34.92 17.52 38.56
CA THR A 214 -33.99 16.63 37.83
C THR A 214 -34.14 16.85 36.33
N ALA A 215 -33.08 16.59 35.58
CA ALA A 215 -33.10 16.61 34.12
C ALA A 215 -32.45 15.35 33.56
N SER A 216 -33.14 14.69 32.62
CA SER A 216 -32.60 13.53 31.90
C SER A 216 -32.29 13.89 30.45
N ARG A 217 -31.18 13.35 29.96
CA ARG A 217 -30.74 13.46 28.57
C ARG A 217 -30.34 12.08 28.04
N SER A 218 -30.78 11.79 26.82
CA SER A 218 -30.39 10.61 26.07
C SER A 218 -29.34 10.99 25.05
N PHE A 219 -28.29 10.18 24.97
CA PHE A 219 -27.21 10.29 24.02
C PHE A 219 -27.13 9.02 23.19
N LEU A 220 -26.82 9.17 21.90
CA LEU A 220 -26.61 8.04 21.01
C LEU A 220 -25.12 7.74 20.90
N VAL A 221 -24.82 6.45 20.86
CA VAL A 221 -23.52 5.92 20.44
C VAL A 221 -23.74 5.28 19.08
N ALA A 222 -23.20 5.87 18.02
CA ALA A 222 -23.21 5.29 16.68
C ALA A 222 -21.87 4.63 16.38
N ASN A 223 -21.92 3.60 15.55
CA ASN A 223 -20.78 3.05 14.85
C ASN A 223 -20.87 3.45 13.38
N ASP A 224 -20.08 4.45 12.97
CA ASP A 224 -20.08 4.96 11.60
C ASP A 224 -19.27 4.06 10.64
N ASN A 225 -18.62 3.00 11.16
CA ASN A 225 -17.95 2.01 10.32
C ASN A 225 -18.94 0.95 9.79
N PRO A 226 -18.98 0.70 8.46
CA PRO A 226 -19.90 -0.27 7.89
C PRO A 226 -19.42 -1.74 7.95
N ASN A 227 -18.20 -2.03 8.44
CA ASN A 227 -17.57 -3.36 8.32
C ASN A 227 -17.05 -3.97 9.63
N ASN A 228 -16.94 -3.21 10.72
CA ASN A 228 -16.53 -3.71 12.03
C ASN A 228 -17.51 -3.27 13.11
N ASP A 229 -17.87 -4.19 13.99
CA ASP A 229 -18.64 -3.86 15.18
C ASP A 229 -17.77 -3.06 16.16
N LEU A 230 -18.34 -2.02 16.75
CA LEU A 230 -17.72 -1.22 17.80
C LEU A 230 -17.95 -1.90 19.15
N ASN A 231 -16.89 -2.22 19.88
CA ASN A 231 -16.98 -2.75 21.22
C ASN A 231 -16.69 -1.66 22.25
N LEU A 232 -17.62 -1.49 23.19
CA LEU A 232 -17.48 -0.60 24.33
C LEU A 232 -16.91 -1.40 25.50
N THR A 233 -15.64 -1.14 25.82
CA THR A 233 -14.78 -2.01 26.65
C THR A 233 -14.80 -1.65 28.13
N GLY A 234 -15.43 -0.53 28.51
CA GLY A 234 -15.56 -0.09 29.89
C GLY A 234 -16.45 -1.00 30.75
N SER A 235 -16.16 -1.05 32.05
CA SER A 235 -17.05 -1.64 33.06
C SER A 235 -17.11 -0.73 34.30
N PRO A 236 -18.16 0.10 34.47
CA PRO A 236 -19.29 0.29 33.54
C PRO A 236 -18.87 0.94 32.21
N ILE A 237 -19.70 0.81 31.16
CA ILE A 237 -19.38 1.29 29.82
C ILE A 237 -19.25 2.81 29.79
N VAL A 238 -20.31 3.50 30.23
CA VAL A 238 -20.31 4.95 30.42
C VAL A 238 -19.95 5.22 31.87
N VAL A 239 -18.86 5.95 32.06
CA VAL A 239 -18.36 6.36 33.38
C VAL A 239 -18.47 7.87 33.51
N VAL A 240 -18.95 8.33 34.66
CA VAL A 240 -18.99 9.76 35.01
C VAL A 240 -17.95 10.04 36.08
N THR A 241 -17.10 11.04 35.84
CA THR A 241 -16.01 11.44 36.73
C THR A 241 -15.98 12.96 36.90
N GLY A 242 -15.07 13.48 37.73
CA GLY A 242 -14.90 14.92 37.96
C GLY A 242 -15.50 15.40 39.27
N ALA A 243 -15.45 16.73 39.48
CA ALA A 243 -15.72 17.36 40.79
C ALA A 243 -17.14 17.13 41.31
N ASN A 244 -18.13 17.06 40.41
CA ASN A 244 -19.55 16.92 40.77
C ASN A 244 -20.18 15.65 40.20
N ALA A 245 -19.38 14.62 39.92
CA ALA A 245 -19.85 13.37 39.30
C ALA A 245 -21.05 12.72 40.03
N ALA A 246 -21.14 12.88 41.35
CA ALA A 246 -22.23 12.33 42.15
C ALA A 246 -23.63 12.91 41.81
N ASP A 247 -23.69 14.09 41.18
CA ASP A 247 -24.96 14.69 40.73
C ASP A 247 -25.41 14.17 39.36
N PHE A 248 -24.59 13.37 38.69
CA PHE A 248 -24.82 12.87 37.33
C PHE A 248 -24.80 11.35 37.33
N THR A 249 -25.99 10.75 37.22
CA THR A 249 -26.16 9.29 37.25
C THR A 249 -26.42 8.76 35.85
N VAL A 250 -25.68 7.74 35.43
CA VAL A 250 -26.02 6.99 34.22
C VAL A 250 -27.20 6.06 34.54
N THR A 251 -28.39 6.40 34.05
CA THR A 251 -29.63 5.66 34.33
C THR A 251 -29.87 4.51 33.36
N ALA A 252 -29.25 4.55 32.18
CA ALA A 252 -29.23 3.45 31.21
C ALA A 252 -27.86 3.35 30.57
N GLN A 253 -27.25 2.16 30.62
CA GLN A 253 -26.00 1.86 29.92
C GLN A 253 -26.33 1.36 28.50
N PRO A 254 -25.47 1.64 27.50
CA PRO A 254 -25.60 1.04 26.18
C PRO A 254 -25.19 -0.45 26.23
N PRO A 255 -25.49 -1.25 25.20
CA PRO A 255 -24.92 -2.58 25.05
C PRO A 255 -23.39 -2.50 24.87
N THR A 256 -22.68 -3.59 25.17
CA THR A 256 -21.22 -3.68 25.00
C THR A 256 -20.76 -3.65 23.55
N THR A 257 -21.68 -3.83 22.60
CA THR A 257 -21.36 -3.85 21.17
C THR A 257 -22.40 -3.04 20.41
N VAL A 258 -21.93 -2.13 19.56
CA VAL A 258 -22.72 -1.39 18.57
C VAL A 258 -22.36 -1.94 17.19
N ILE A 259 -23.24 -2.77 16.64
CA ILE A 259 -23.00 -3.41 15.33
C ILE A 259 -22.85 -2.38 14.22
N THR A 260 -22.27 -2.80 13.10
CA THR A 260 -22.00 -1.94 11.94
C THR A 260 -23.20 -1.08 11.50
N SER A 261 -22.93 0.19 11.20
CA SER A 261 -23.92 1.18 10.73
C SER A 261 -25.17 1.31 11.63
N ASN A 262 -25.04 1.03 12.93
CA ASN A 262 -26.14 1.06 13.88
C ASN A 262 -25.87 2.05 15.03
N THR A 263 -26.92 2.32 15.78
CA THR A 263 -26.87 3.19 16.97
C THR A 263 -27.34 2.42 18.19
N SER A 264 -26.78 2.79 19.33
CA SER A 264 -27.29 2.46 20.66
C SER A 264 -27.43 3.73 21.48
N GLN A 265 -27.91 3.64 22.71
CA GLN A 265 -28.14 4.82 23.55
C GLN A 265 -27.73 4.60 25.00
N PHE A 266 -27.41 5.70 25.66
CA PHE A 266 -27.28 5.77 27.11
C PHE A 266 -27.98 7.02 27.63
N ASP A 267 -28.44 6.94 28.88
CA ASP A 267 -29.17 8.03 29.52
C ASP A 267 -28.39 8.54 30.74
N ILE A 268 -28.32 9.86 30.87
CA ILE A 268 -27.77 10.52 32.05
C ILE A 268 -28.87 11.35 32.69
N GLN A 269 -29.01 11.22 34.01
CA GLN A 269 -29.83 12.08 34.85
C GLN A 269 -28.94 13.01 35.67
N PHE A 270 -29.23 14.29 35.63
CA PHE A 270 -28.69 15.31 36.52
C PHE A 270 -29.67 15.59 37.67
N ASP A 271 -29.17 15.49 38.90
CA ASP A 271 -29.86 15.76 40.17
C ASP A 271 -28.90 16.52 41.09
N PRO A 272 -28.95 17.87 41.15
CA PRO A 272 -27.97 18.66 41.89
C PRO A 272 -28.11 18.51 43.40
N SER A 273 -27.02 18.12 44.08
CA SER A 273 -26.99 18.03 45.55
C SER A 273 -26.75 19.36 46.27
N ALA A 274 -26.40 20.42 45.54
CA ALA A 274 -26.08 21.74 46.09
C ALA A 274 -26.18 22.84 45.01
N ASP A 275 -26.42 24.07 45.47
CA ASP A 275 -26.47 25.24 44.59
C ASP A 275 -25.12 25.51 43.90
N GLY A 276 -25.18 26.14 42.73
CA GLY A 276 -24.03 26.55 41.94
C GLY A 276 -23.82 25.68 40.68
N LEU A 277 -22.79 26.02 39.90
CA LEU A 277 -22.46 25.28 38.68
C LEU A 277 -21.93 23.88 39.05
N ARG A 278 -22.52 22.85 38.45
CA ARG A 278 -22.16 21.45 38.64
C ARG A 278 -21.57 20.93 37.33
N THR A 279 -20.38 20.34 37.39
CA THR A 279 -19.68 19.81 36.20
C THR A 279 -19.15 18.41 36.43
N ALA A 280 -19.25 17.57 35.40
CA ALA A 280 -18.68 16.24 35.36
C ALA A 280 -18.15 15.94 33.96
N THR A 281 -17.33 14.90 33.86
CA THR A 281 -16.78 14.37 32.60
C THR A 281 -17.37 13.00 32.36
N VAL A 282 -17.87 12.77 31.14
CA VAL A 282 -18.35 11.46 30.68
C VAL A 282 -17.24 10.82 29.87
N SER A 283 -16.92 9.56 30.15
CA SER A 283 -15.94 8.77 29.39
C SER A 283 -16.54 7.44 28.98
N ILE A 284 -16.24 7.03 27.75
CA ILE A 284 -16.64 5.73 27.17
C ILE A 284 -15.36 5.12 26.58
N ALA A 285 -14.93 3.98 27.11
CA ALA A 285 -13.80 3.25 26.53
C ALA A 285 -14.29 2.36 25.39
N SER A 286 -13.60 2.38 24.25
CA SER A 286 -13.93 1.62 23.04
C SER A 286 -12.69 1.00 22.37
N ASP A 287 -12.91 0.25 21.30
CA ASP A 287 -11.89 -0.31 20.40
C ASP A 287 -11.82 0.41 19.02
N ASP A 288 -12.28 1.66 18.98
CA ASP A 288 -11.94 2.64 17.93
C ASP A 288 -10.50 3.13 18.14
#